data_AF-A0A946YIT9-F1
#
_entry.id   AF-A0A946YIT9-F1
#
_cell.length_a   1.000
_cell.length_b   1.000
_cell.length_c   1.000
_cell.angle_alpha   90.00
_cell.angle_beta   90.00
_cell.angle_gamma   90.00
#
_symmetry.space_group_name_H-M   'P 1'
#
loop_
_entity.id
_entity.type
_entity.pdbx_description
1 polymer ?
#
loop_
_entity_poly.entity_id
_entity_poly.type
_entity_poly.pdbx_seq_one_letter_code
_entity_poly.pdbx_strand_id
1 'polypeptide(L)'
;MTINDKEDQLKLDELYYYKVIDRLAHLSKSSMFTSVVVALLVCTVFWGRVETWILAAWIVTLLITILVRAALIRRFWRLDLENSCLRCWARRYVILIYCSAACWGFLPFLDIFSSQDWARSFLIFVAAGTSSGGMVSLHPLLNAA
;
A
#
# COMPACT_ATOMS: atom_id res chain seq x y z
N MET A 1 12.75 5.74 -40.03
CA MET A 1 12.34 5.00 -38.83
C MET A 1 12.00 3.57 -39.27
N THR A 2 12.99 2.69 -39.17
CA THR A 2 12.96 1.31 -39.68
C THR A 2 12.19 0.41 -38.71
N ILE A 3 11.62 -0.70 -39.20
CA ILE A 3 10.83 -1.66 -38.41
C ILE A 3 11.60 -2.13 -37.15
N ASN A 4 12.93 -2.27 -37.25
CA ASN A 4 13.82 -2.64 -36.14
C ASN A 4 13.80 -1.62 -34.98
N ASP A 5 13.65 -0.33 -35.28
CA ASP A 5 13.64 0.77 -34.32
C ASP A 5 12.35 0.75 -33.47
N LYS A 6 11.21 0.35 -34.07
CA LYS A 6 9.95 0.18 -33.33
C LYS A 6 9.97 -1.03 -32.42
N GLU A 7 10.61 -2.12 -32.85
CA GLU A 7 10.69 -3.37 -32.09
C GLU A 7 11.63 -3.23 -30.88
N ASP A 8 12.73 -2.50 -31.04
CA ASP A 8 13.65 -2.16 -29.94
C ASP A 8 13.01 -1.20 -28.93
N GLN A 9 12.24 -0.20 -29.37
CA GLN A 9 11.49 0.69 -28.48
C GLN A 9 10.43 -0.07 -27.66
N LEU A 10 9.70 -0.99 -28.29
CA LEU A 10 8.69 -1.81 -27.60
C LEU A 10 9.33 -2.65 -26.47
N LYS A 11 10.48 -3.27 -26.74
CA LYS A 11 11.24 -4.06 -25.74
C LYS A 11 11.78 -3.18 -24.61
N LEU A 12 12.24 -1.97 -24.91
CA LEU A 12 12.73 -1.02 -23.91
C LEU A 12 11.61 -0.55 -22.98
N ASP A 13 10.43 -0.24 -23.53
CA ASP A 13 9.26 0.15 -22.75
C ASP A 13 8.78 -0.98 -21.83
N GLU A 14 8.74 -2.23 -22.32
CA GLU A 14 8.41 -3.40 -21.51
C GLU A 14 9.43 -3.64 -20.39
N LEU A 15 10.73 -3.50 -20.68
CA LEU A 15 11.80 -3.67 -19.70
C LEU A 15 11.79 -2.55 -18.64
N TYR A 16 11.52 -1.31 -19.06
CA TYR A 16 11.36 -0.18 -18.15
C TYR A 16 10.16 -0.39 -17.22
N TYR A 17 9.02 -0.75 -17.79
CA TYR A 17 7.79 -1.01 -17.04
C TYR A 17 7.97 -2.16 -16.03
N TYR A 18 8.65 -3.25 -16.42
CA TYR A 18 9.01 -4.35 -15.51
C TYR A 18 9.85 -3.87 -14.32
N LYS A 19 10.90 -3.08 -14.56
CA LYS A 19 11.77 -2.53 -13.49
C LYS A 19 11.00 -1.62 -12.54
N VAL A 20 10.03 -0.86 -13.03
CA VAL A 20 9.16 -0.04 -12.18
C VAL A 20 8.32 -0.93 -11.26
N ILE A 21 7.69 -1.98 -11.79
CA ILE A 21 6.88 -2.91 -10.99
C ILE A 21 7.71 -3.70 -9.98
N ASP A 22 8.93 -4.13 -10.35
CA ASP A 22 9.82 -4.82 -9.42
C ASP A 22 10.23 -3.95 -8.23
N ARG A 23 10.61 -2.68 -8.49
CA ARG A 23 10.89 -1.72 -7.40
C ARG A 23 9.68 -1.51 -6.50
N LEU A 24 8.48 -1.44 -7.07
CA LEU A 24 7.25 -1.31 -6.31
C LEU A 24 7.04 -2.51 -5.40
N ALA A 25 7.20 -3.72 -5.92
CA ALA A 25 7.10 -4.94 -5.13
C ALA A 25 8.11 -4.95 -3.96
N HIS A 26 9.32 -4.46 -4.17
CA HIS A 26 10.34 -4.31 -3.11
C HIS A 26 9.97 -3.23 -2.08
N LEU A 27 9.59 -2.02 -2.51
CA LEU A 27 9.18 -0.91 -1.62
C LEU A 27 7.96 -1.28 -0.77
N SER A 28 7.05 -2.07 -1.34
CA SER A 28 5.83 -2.54 -0.67
C SER A 28 6.13 -3.37 0.57
N LYS A 29 7.22 -4.17 0.57
CA LYS A 29 7.61 -4.97 1.73
C LYS A 29 8.04 -4.09 2.91
N SER A 30 8.80 -3.03 2.63
CA SER A 30 9.19 -2.06 3.65
C SER A 30 7.95 -1.32 4.20
N SER A 31 7.05 -0.89 3.32
CA SER A 31 5.79 -0.24 3.71
C SER A 31 4.88 -1.13 4.57
N MET A 32 4.81 -2.44 4.27
CA MET A 32 4.09 -3.41 5.10
C MET A 32 4.67 -3.51 6.50
N PHE A 33 6.00 -3.60 6.62
CA PHE A 33 6.66 -3.69 7.91
C PHE A 33 6.37 -2.45 8.76
N THR A 34 6.52 -1.25 8.18
CA THR A 34 6.17 0.00 8.85
C THR A 34 4.71 0.04 9.26
N SER A 35 3.79 -0.44 8.40
CA SER A 35 2.35 -0.48 8.71
C SER A 35 2.05 -1.38 9.92
N VAL A 36 2.74 -2.51 10.07
CA VAL A 36 2.61 -3.39 11.24
C VAL A 36 3.13 -2.71 12.50
N VAL A 37 4.31 -2.08 12.43
CA VAL A 37 4.90 -1.37 13.57
C VAL A 37 3.98 -0.24 14.04
N VAL A 38 3.47 0.56 13.11
CA VAL A 38 2.52 1.64 13.41
C VAL A 38 1.22 1.07 13.98
N ALA A 39 0.71 -0.04 13.45
CA ALA A 39 -0.50 -0.67 13.98
C ALA A 39 -0.30 -1.15 15.43
N LEU A 40 0.85 -1.73 15.77
CA LEU A 40 1.19 -2.12 17.13
C LEU A 40 1.26 -0.89 18.05
N LEU A 41 1.87 0.21 17.61
CA LEU A 41 1.90 1.47 18.36
C LEU A 41 0.50 2.03 18.62
N VAL A 42 -0.38 2.03 17.62
CA VAL A 42 -1.78 2.44 17.82
C VAL A 42 -2.47 1.53 18.83
N CYS A 43 -2.26 0.21 18.74
CA CYS A 43 -2.85 -0.73 19.68
C CYS A 43 -2.39 -0.50 21.11
N THR A 44 -1.10 -0.25 21.35
CA THR A 44 -0.57 -0.01 22.71
C THR A 44 -1.07 1.32 23.28
N VAL A 45 -1.18 2.36 22.45
CA VAL A 45 -1.67 3.68 22.86
C VAL A 45 -3.15 3.66 23.21
N PHE A 46 -3.97 2.94 22.44
CA PHE A 46 -5.42 2.85 22.64
C PHE A 46 -5.86 1.67 23.52
N TRP A 47 -4.91 0.84 24.00
CA TRP A 47 -5.22 -0.31 24.85
C TRP A 47 -5.89 0.13 26.15
N GLY A 48 -7.09 -0.40 26.41
CA GLY A 48 -7.90 -0.03 27.58
C GLY A 48 -8.53 1.37 27.52
N ARG A 49 -8.40 2.09 26.39
CA ARG A 49 -9.02 3.42 26.18
C ARG A 49 -10.18 3.38 25.18
N VAL A 50 -10.17 2.41 24.27
CA VAL A 50 -11.21 2.19 23.26
C VAL A 50 -11.78 0.77 23.42
N GLU A 51 -13.04 0.59 23.03
CA GLU A 51 -13.70 -0.71 23.03
C GLU A 51 -12.88 -1.74 22.24
N THR A 52 -12.53 -2.84 22.89
CA THR A 52 -11.58 -3.84 22.37
C THR A 52 -12.04 -4.46 21.06
N TRP A 53 -13.35 -4.57 20.83
CA TRP A 53 -13.90 -5.14 19.60
C TRP A 53 -13.65 -4.24 18.37
N ILE A 54 -13.67 -2.92 18.54
CA ILE A 54 -13.39 -1.95 17.46
C ILE A 54 -11.90 -2.01 17.10
N LEU A 55 -11.04 -2.01 18.12
CA LEU A 55 -9.61 -2.15 17.94
C LEU A 55 -9.28 -3.50 17.26
N ALA A 56 -9.94 -4.58 17.67
CA ALA A 56 -9.79 -5.89 17.05
C ALA A 56 -10.27 -5.91 15.59
N ALA A 57 -11.45 -5.35 15.29
CA ALA A 57 -11.98 -5.27 13.93
C ALA A 57 -11.04 -4.47 13.00
N TRP A 58 -10.47 -3.37 13.51
CA TRP A 58 -9.50 -2.57 12.78
C TRP A 58 -8.19 -3.31 12.51
N ILE A 59 -7.63 -3.99 13.53
CA ILE A 59 -6.43 -4.83 13.37
C ILE A 59 -6.69 -5.94 12.34
N VAL A 60 -7.84 -6.62 12.43
CA VAL A 60 -8.21 -7.68 11.49
C VAL A 60 -8.28 -7.13 10.07
N THR A 61 -8.88 -5.95 9.87
CA THR A 61 -8.95 -5.30 8.56
C THR A 61 -7.56 -4.97 8.00
N LEU A 62 -6.66 -4.47 8.86
CA LEU A 62 -5.26 -4.23 8.47
C LEU A 62 -4.52 -5.52 8.13
N LEU A 63 -4.66 -6.56 8.94
CA LEU A 63 -4.02 -7.86 8.69
C LEU A 63 -4.52 -8.48 7.39
N ILE A 64 -5.82 -8.42 7.11
CA ILE A 64 -6.39 -8.85 5.83
C ILE A 64 -5.76 -8.05 4.68
N THR A 65 -5.68 -6.73 4.80
CA THR A 65 -5.06 -5.88 3.76
C THR A 65 -3.59 -6.24 3.51
N ILE A 66 -2.82 -6.51 4.57
CA ILE A 66 -1.42 -6.95 4.48
C ILE A 66 -1.32 -8.33 3.81
N LEU A 67 -2.16 -9.29 4.22
CA LEU A 67 -2.18 -10.64 3.64
C LEU A 67 -2.55 -10.62 2.17
N VAL A 68 -3.57 -9.85 1.77
CA VAL A 68 -3.98 -9.71 0.38
C VAL A 68 -2.86 -9.07 -0.45
N ARG A 69 -2.21 -8.01 0.06
CA ARG A 69 -1.04 -7.41 -0.62
C ARG A 69 0.12 -8.39 -0.73
N ALA A 70 0.40 -9.17 0.31
CA ALA A 70 1.48 -10.16 0.32
C ALA A 70 1.22 -11.29 -0.69
N ALA A 71 -0.03 -11.76 -0.77
CA ALA A 71 -0.47 -12.71 -1.78
C ALA A 71 -0.33 -12.14 -3.20
N LEU A 72 -0.65 -10.86 -3.39
CA LEU A 72 -0.49 -10.18 -4.68
C LEU A 72 0.99 -10.07 -5.09
N ILE A 73 1.89 -9.70 -4.17
CA ILE A 73 3.34 -9.63 -4.41
C ILE A 73 3.91 -11.03 -4.69
N ARG A 74 3.51 -12.06 -3.94
CA ARG A 74 3.91 -13.44 -4.21
C ARG A 74 3.42 -13.91 -5.58
N ARG A 75 2.21 -13.51 -5.97
CA ARG A 75 1.66 -13.82 -7.29
C ARG A 75 2.42 -13.10 -8.40
N PHE A 76 2.90 -11.87 -8.17
CA PHE A 76 3.78 -11.14 -9.10
C PHE A 76 5.08 -11.92 -9.33
N TRP A 77 5.73 -12.36 -8.25
CA TRP A 77 6.99 -13.10 -8.33
C TRP A 77 6.85 -14.52 -8.88
N ARG A 78 5.62 -15.04 -8.97
CA ARG A 78 5.31 -16.33 -9.59
C ARG A 78 4.81 -16.22 -11.03
N LEU A 79 4.55 -15.02 -11.54
CA LEU A 79 4.12 -14.81 -12.92
C LEU A 79 5.37 -14.69 -13.81
N ASP A 80 5.47 -15.53 -14.85
CA ASP A 80 6.47 -15.37 -15.89
C ASP A 80 6.26 -14.05 -16.65
N LEU A 81 7.38 -13.38 -16.98
CA LEU A 81 7.46 -12.08 -17.67
C LEU A 81 6.66 -12.03 -18.99
N GLU A 82 6.36 -13.19 -19.58
CA GLU A 82 5.82 -13.32 -20.94
C GLU A 82 4.31 -13.06 -21.05
N ASN A 83 3.59 -12.97 -19.93
CA ASN A 83 2.14 -12.80 -19.96
C ASN A 83 1.71 -11.34 -19.76
N SER A 84 0.83 -10.88 -20.66
CA SER A 84 0.17 -9.56 -20.74
C SER A 84 -0.64 -9.12 -19.50
N CYS A 85 -0.47 -9.79 -18.35
CA CYS A 85 -1.18 -9.57 -17.11
C CYS A 85 -0.52 -8.54 -16.17
N LEU A 86 0.65 -8.00 -16.52
CA LEU A 86 1.38 -7.00 -15.72
C LEU A 86 0.51 -5.76 -15.41
N ARG A 87 -0.21 -5.24 -16.41
CA ARG A 87 -1.15 -4.10 -16.23
C ARG A 87 -2.31 -4.44 -15.30
N CYS A 88 -2.86 -5.66 -15.40
CA CYS A 88 -3.93 -6.11 -14.51
C CYS A 88 -3.46 -6.23 -13.07
N TRP A 89 -2.21 -6.68 -12.86
CA TRP A 89 -1.59 -6.71 -11.55
C TRP A 89 -1.41 -5.30 -10.97
N ALA A 90 -0.87 -4.37 -11.76
CA ALA A 90 -0.65 -2.99 -11.35
C ALA A 90 -1.96 -2.32 -10.91
N ARG A 91 -3.05 -2.49 -11.68
CA ARG A 91 -4.37 -1.95 -11.32
C ARG A 91 -4.89 -2.52 -10.00
N ARG A 92 -4.78 -3.83 -9.78
CA ARG A 92 -5.16 -4.46 -8.51
C ARG A 92 -4.31 -3.94 -7.35
N TYR A 93 -3.02 -3.76 -7.57
CA TYR A 93 -2.10 -3.22 -6.57
C TYR A 93 -2.49 -1.79 -6.16
N VAL A 94 -2.82 -0.94 -7.13
CA VAL A 94 -3.30 0.43 -6.90
C VAL A 94 -4.61 0.45 -6.11
N ILE A 95 -5.59 -0.40 -6.44
CA ILE A 95 -6.85 -0.50 -5.68
C ILE A 95 -6.57 -0.85 -4.21
N LEU A 96 -5.66 -1.79 -3.94
CA LEU A 96 -5.28 -2.16 -2.56
C LEU A 96 -4.60 -1.00 -1.82
N ILE A 97 -3.82 -0.15 -2.49
CA ILE A 97 -3.26 1.07 -1.89
C ILE A 97 -4.39 2.00 -1.46
N TYR A 98 -5.37 2.24 -2.32
CA TYR A 98 -6.53 3.07 -1.99
C TYR A 98 -7.35 2.49 -0.83
N CYS A 99 -7.59 1.17 -0.80
CA CYS A 99 -8.26 0.52 0.33
C CYS A 99 -7.48 0.69 1.64
N SER A 100 -6.16 0.53 1.59
CA SER A 100 -5.31 0.75 2.76
C SER A 100 -5.36 2.21 3.22
N ALA A 101 -5.31 3.17 2.29
CA ALA A 101 -5.41 4.59 2.60
C ALA A 101 -6.77 4.95 3.20
N ALA A 102 -7.86 4.38 2.68
CA ALA A 102 -9.20 4.55 3.26
C ALA A 102 -9.28 3.97 4.68
N CYS A 103 -8.69 2.80 4.92
CA CYS A 103 -8.64 2.18 6.25
C CYS A 103 -7.92 3.06 7.29
N TRP A 104 -6.82 3.72 6.91
CA TRP A 104 -6.09 4.65 7.77
C TRP A 104 -6.75 6.02 7.87
N GLY A 105 -7.30 6.53 6.77
CA GLY A 105 -7.94 7.83 6.70
C GLY A 105 -9.31 7.89 7.38
N PHE A 106 -9.98 6.75 7.57
CA PHE A 106 -11.28 6.67 8.24
C PHE A 106 -11.19 6.70 9.78
N LEU A 107 -10.05 6.28 10.35
CA LEU A 107 -9.80 6.24 11.80
C LEU A 107 -10.09 7.57 12.54
N PRO A 108 -9.60 8.75 12.07
CA PRO A 108 -9.82 10.01 12.76
C PRO A 108 -11.28 10.50 12.72
N PHE A 109 -12.12 9.93 11.85
CA PHE A 109 -13.55 10.26 11.73
C PHE A 109 -14.42 9.40 12.65
N LEU A 110 -13.89 8.32 13.20
CA LEU A 110 -14.59 7.51 14.19
C LEU A 110 -14.53 8.23 15.53
N ASP A 111 -15.69 8.72 15.99
CA ASP A 111 -15.81 9.57 17.18
C ASP A 111 -15.23 8.92 18.45
N ILE A 112 -15.23 7.60 18.48
CA ILE A 112 -14.69 6.75 19.54
C ILE A 112 -13.17 6.90 19.68
N PHE A 113 -12.47 7.14 18.57
CA PHE A 113 -11.03 7.40 18.53
C PHE A 113 -10.68 8.90 18.65
N SER A 114 -11.65 9.80 18.48
CA SER A 114 -11.48 11.26 18.57
C SER A 114 -12.09 11.91 19.81
N SER A 115 -12.62 11.12 20.75
CA SER A 115 -13.23 11.63 21.99
C SER A 115 -12.27 12.40 22.90
N GLN A 116 -10.95 12.25 22.71
CA GLN A 116 -9.91 12.99 23.43
C GLN A 116 -8.98 13.73 22.45
N ASP A 117 -8.68 14.99 22.73
CA ASP A 117 -7.90 15.88 21.85
C ASP A 117 -6.49 15.34 21.52
N TRP A 118 -5.86 14.66 22.48
CA TRP A 118 -4.55 14.03 22.29
C TRP A 118 -4.60 12.85 21.33
N ALA A 119 -5.69 12.05 21.38
CA ALA A 119 -5.87 10.87 20.55
C ALA A 119 -6.09 11.26 19.08
N ARG A 120 -6.86 12.32 18.85
CA ARG A 120 -7.07 12.91 17.53
C ARG A 120 -5.76 13.43 16.92
N SER A 121 -4.96 14.14 17.71
CA SER A 121 -3.66 14.66 17.27
C SER A 121 -2.70 13.53 16.90
N PHE A 122 -2.62 12.48 17.73
CA PHE A 122 -1.81 11.30 17.45
C PHE A 122 -2.22 10.62 16.13
N LEU A 123 -3.51 10.43 15.89
CA LEU A 123 -4.01 9.81 14.65
C LEU A 123 -3.73 10.66 13.42
N ILE A 124 -3.85 11.99 13.51
CA ILE A 124 -3.50 12.89 12.41
C ILE A 124 -2.01 12.76 12.06
N PHE A 125 -1.12 12.70 13.06
CA PHE A 125 0.31 12.47 12.85
C PHE A 125 0.59 11.13 12.18
N VAL A 126 -0.07 10.06 12.65
CA VAL A 126 0.06 8.72 12.07
C VAL A 126 -0.45 8.69 10.62
N ALA A 127 -1.61 9.31 10.35
CA ALA A 127 -2.18 9.42 9.01
C ALA A 127 -1.29 10.23 8.07
N ALA A 128 -0.72 11.35 8.53
CA ALA A 128 0.21 12.18 7.76
C ALA A 128 1.50 11.41 7.43
N GLY A 129 2.08 10.72 8.41
CA GLY A 129 3.30 9.92 8.22
C GLY A 129 3.09 8.74 7.25
N THR A 130 1.99 8.01 7.39
CA THR A 130 1.64 6.90 6.50
C THR A 130 1.31 7.37 5.08
N SER A 131 0.69 8.54 4.93
CA SER A 131 0.40 9.16 3.62
C SER A 131 1.67 9.56 2.87
N SER A 132 2.64 10.16 3.58
CA SER A 132 3.94 10.53 3.00
C SER A 132 4.69 9.31 2.43
N GLY A 133 4.73 8.20 3.18
CA GLY A 133 5.33 6.95 2.70
C GLY A 133 4.60 6.33 1.50
N GLY A 134 3.28 6.50 1.42
CA GLY A 134 2.46 6.06 0.29
C GLY A 134 2.79 6.80 -1.00
N MET A 135 2.99 8.12 -0.94
CA MET A 135 3.33 8.95 -2.11
C MET A 135 4.68 8.55 -2.74
N VAL A 136 5.71 8.31 -1.92
CA VAL A 136 7.03 7.88 -2.39
C VAL A 136 6.94 6.55 -3.15
N SER A 137 6.05 5.67 -2.70
CA SER A 137 5.82 4.38 -3.34
C SER A 137 5.03 4.51 -4.64
N LEU A 138 4.15 5.50 -4.80
CA LEU A 138 3.31 5.66 -6.00
C LEU A 138 3.98 6.45 -7.13
N HIS A 139 4.96 7.29 -6.81
CA HIS A 139 5.61 8.19 -7.75
C HIS A 139 6.17 7.50 -9.02
N PRO A 140 6.83 6.32 -8.94
CA PRO A 140 7.30 5.62 -10.14
C PRO A 140 6.17 5.10 -11.04
N LEU A 141 5.00 4.77 -10.47
CA LEU A 141 3.82 4.31 -11.22
C LEU A 141 3.16 5.46 -11.99
N LEU A 142 3.07 6.64 -11.37
CA LEU A 142 2.48 7.83 -11.99
C LEU A 142 3.32 8.34 -13.17
N ASN A 143 4.64 8.21 -13.09
CA ASN A 143 5.55 8.64 -14.17
C ASN A 143 5.66 7.63 -15.32
N ALA A 144 5.14 6.42 -15.14
CA ALA A 144 5.19 5.34 -16.14
C ALA A 144 3.84 5.09 -16.84
N ALA A 145 2.79 5.82 -16.46
CA ALA A 145 1.44 5.76 -17.03
C ALA A 145 1.21 6.93 -18.00
#